data_AF-A0A7J0FBZ5-F1
#
_entry.id   AF-A0A7J0FBZ5-F1
#
_cell.length_a   1.000
_cell.length_b   1.000
_cell.length_c   1.000
_cell.angle_alpha   90.00
_cell.angle_beta   90.00
_cell.angle_gamma   90.00
#
_symmetry.space_group_name_H-M   'P 1'
#
loop_
_entity.id
_entity.type
_entity.pdbx_description
1 polymer ?
#
loop_
_entity_poly.entity_id
_entity_poly.type
_entity_poly.pdbx_seq_one_letter_code
_entity_poly.pdbx_strand_id
1 'polypeptide(L)' 'MEEMYEEGGVNGGASSIEDYMNSLPPGYRFQPTDEELVYYLTDKVLGRPLPIVPIRDINLYNYNPQQLSRITLSLMSFS' A
#
# COMPACT_ATOMS: atom_id res chain seq x y z
N MET A 1 -31.89 13.61 3.48
CA MET A 1 -31.45 12.48 4.31
C MET A 1 -29.96 12.42 4.11
N GLU A 2 -29.24 13.17 4.95
CA GLU A 2 -27.80 13.00 5.11
C GLU A 2 -27.60 11.62 5.72
N GLU A 3 -27.05 10.69 4.95
CA GLU A 3 -26.46 9.49 5.53
C GLU A 3 -24.99 9.50 5.14
N MET A 4 -24.20 9.76 6.18
CA MET A 4 -22.77 9.91 6.22
C MET A 4 -22.11 8.63 5.71
N TYR A 5 -21.37 8.74 4.59
CA TYR A 5 -20.34 7.77 4.28
C TYR A 5 -19.25 7.96 5.34
N GLU A 6 -19.16 7.02 6.27
CA GLU A 6 -18.06 6.96 7.21
C GLU A 6 -16.75 6.94 6.42
N GLU A 7 -15.94 7.98 6.60
CA GLU A 7 -14.52 7.96 6.26
C GLU A 7 -13.89 6.83 7.09
N GLY A 8 -13.83 5.64 6.50
CA GLY A 8 -13.06 4.50 6.99
C GLY A 8 -11.57 4.82 6.90
N GLY A 9 -11.12 5.82 7.65
CA GLY A 9 -9.73 6.09 7.92
C GLY A 9 -9.14 4.87 8.59
N VAL A 10 -8.39 4.09 7.83
CA VAL A 10 -7.51 3.04 8.33
C VAL A 10 -6.48 3.72 9.22
N ASN A 11 -6.82 3.89 10.50
CA ASN A 11 -5.88 4.20 11.58
C ASN A 11 -5.08 2.93 11.94
N GLY A 12 -4.47 2.31 10.94
CA GLY A 12 -3.42 1.32 11.12
C GLY A 12 -2.11 2.06 11.23
N GLY A 13 -1.69 2.37 12.46
CA GLY A 13 -0.43 3.06 12.72
C GLY A 13 0.72 2.44 11.95
N ALA A 14 1.62 3.28 11.44
CA ALA A 14 2.83 2.91 10.71
C ALA A 14 3.64 1.76 11.36
N SER A 15 3.48 1.54 12.67
CA SER A 15 4.01 0.40 13.43
C SER A 15 3.72 -0.96 12.78
N SER A 16 2.50 -1.26 12.32
CA SER A 16 2.17 -2.65 11.95
C SER A 16 2.77 -3.11 10.61
N ILE A 17 3.02 -2.18 9.68
CA ILE A 17 3.63 -2.50 8.36
C ILE A 17 5.14 -2.64 8.51
N GLU A 18 5.77 -1.74 9.26
CA GLU A 18 7.21 -1.76 9.51
C GLU A 18 7.61 -3.02 10.29
N ASP A 19 6.87 -3.35 11.34
CA ASP A 19 7.07 -4.58 12.12
C ASP A 19 6.92 -5.84 11.25
N TYR A 20 5.93 -5.85 10.35
CA TYR A 20 5.73 -6.96 9.41
C TYR A 20 6.88 -7.06 8.41
N MET A 21 7.30 -5.95 7.78
CA MET A 21 8.40 -5.96 6.82
C MET A 21 9.73 -6.40 7.45
N ASN A 22 10.00 -5.99 8.69
CA ASN A 22 11.18 -6.38 9.45
C ASN A 22 11.14 -7.87 9.87
N SER A 23 9.96 -8.48 9.93
CA SER A 23 9.80 -9.91 10.23
C SER A 23 10.08 -10.83 9.02
N LEU A 24 10.11 -10.27 7.79
CA LEU A 24 10.27 -11.06 6.58
C LEU A 24 11.73 -11.51 6.40
N PRO A 25 11.97 -12.72 5.85
CA PRO A 25 13.32 -13.18 5.54
C PRO A 25 14.04 -12.26 4.55
N PRO A 26 15.38 -12.14 4.63
CA PRO A 26 16.17 -11.40 3.66
C PRO A 26 15.90 -11.89 2.23
N GLY A 27 15.66 -10.94 1.32
CA GLY A 27 15.37 -11.24 -0.09
C GLY A 27 13.90 -11.49 -0.42
N TYR A 28 13.01 -11.48 0.58
CA TYR A 28 11.56 -11.46 0.33
C TYR A 28 11.17 -10.16 -0.39
N ARG A 29 10.36 -10.28 -1.43
CA ARG A 29 9.94 -9.15 -2.28
C ARG A 29 8.49 -9.33 -2.67
N PHE A 30 7.82 -8.21 -2.90
CA PHE A 30 6.52 -8.22 -3.51
C PHE A 30 6.65 -8.57 -5.00
N GLN A 31 6.21 -9.76 -5.38
CA GLN A 31 6.25 -10.27 -6.75
C GLN A 31 4.94 -11.01 -7.08
N PRO A 32 3.81 -10.28 -7.18
CA PRO A 32 2.50 -10.88 -7.43
C PRO A 32 2.35 -11.35 -8.88
N THR A 33 1.42 -12.28 -9.12
CA THR A 33 0.91 -12.57 -10.47
C THR A 33 -0.14 -11.53 -10.90
N ASP A 34 -0.52 -11.54 -12.18
CA ASP A 34 -1.59 -10.67 -12.69
C ASP A 34 -2.93 -10.94 -11.99
N GLU A 35 -3.24 -12.21 -11.71
CA GLU A 35 -4.46 -12.59 -10.98
C GLU A 35 -4.44 -12.07 -9.55
N GLU A 36 -3.29 -12.15 -8.87
CA GLU A 36 -3.12 -11.61 -7.53
C GLU A 36 -3.25 -10.08 -7.54
N LEU A 37 -2.67 -9.39 -8.51
CA LEU A 37 -2.84 -7.93 -8.67
C LEU A 37 -4.32 -7.54 -8.84
N VAL A 38 -5.08 -8.27 -9.64
CA VAL A 38 -6.52 -8.04 -9.80
C VAL A 38 -7.26 -8.23 -8.48
N TYR A 39 -6.86 -9.21 -7.66
CA TYR A 39 -7.43 -9.41 -6.33
C TYR A 39 -7.21 -8.17 -5.44
N TYR A 40 -6.00 -7.63 -5.37
CA TYR A 40 -5.71 -6.40 -4.61
C TYR A 40 -6.56 -5.22 -5.09
N LEU A 41 -6.69 -5.03 -6.41
CA LEU A 41 -7.47 -3.93 -6.96
C LEU A 41 -8.97 -4.09 -6.69
N THR A 42 -9.48 -5.31 -6.80
CA THR A 42 -10.89 -5.62 -6.55
C THR A 42 -11.25 -5.36 -5.10
N ASP A 43 -10.45 -5.88 -4.16
CA ASP A 43 -10.70 -5.68 -2.74
C ASP A 43 -10.59 -4.20 -2.34
N LYS A 44 -9.67 -3.45 -2.94
CA LYS A 44 -9.56 -2.01 -2.73
C LYS A 44 -10.82 -1.26 -3.17
N VAL A 45 -11.33 -1.54 -4.36
CA VAL A 45 -12.54 -0.88 -4.89
C VAL A 45 -13.79 -1.25 -4.07
N LEU A 46 -13.80 -2.46 -3.50
CA LEU A 46 -14.90 -2.94 -2.65
C LEU A 46 -14.75 -2.57 -1.16
N GLY A 47 -13.70 -1.84 -0.79
CA GLY A 47 -13.43 -1.46 0.60
C GLY A 47 -13.12 -2.64 1.53
N ARG A 48 -12.64 -3.76 0.97
CA ARG A 48 -12.29 -4.95 1.73
C ARG A 48 -10.88 -4.85 2.32
N PRO A 49 -10.58 -5.58 3.41
CA PRO A 49 -9.24 -5.61 3.97
C PRO A 49 -8.21 -6.07 2.95
N LEU A 50 -7.20 -5.24 2.70
CA LEU A 50 -6.06 -5.60 1.86
C LEU A 50 -5.00 -6.33 2.69
N PRO A 51 -4.26 -7.27 2.09
CA PRO A 51 -3.05 -7.83 2.71
C PRO A 51 -2.08 -6.71 3.14
N ILE A 52 -1.25 -6.99 4.14
CA ILE A 52 -0.24 -6.04 4.65
C ILE A 52 0.89 -5.91 3.63
N VAL A 53 0.64 -5.13 2.59
CA VAL A 53 1.59 -4.78 1.53
C VAL A 53 1.70 -3.27 1.41
N PRO A 54 2.89 -2.73 1.10
CA PRO A 54 3.13 -1.30 1.09
C PRO A 54 2.69 -0.70 -0.25
N ILE A 55 1.39 -0.80 -0.57
CA ILE A 55 0.77 -0.16 -1.73
C ILE A 55 0.25 1.22 -1.29
N ARG A 56 0.72 2.28 -1.94
CA ARG A 56 0.35 3.66 -1.61
C ARG A 56 -0.69 4.23 -2.56
N ASP A 57 -1.57 5.04 -2.00
CA ASP A 57 -2.58 5.80 -2.73
C ASP A 57 -1.99 7.11 -3.21
N ILE A 58 -1.74 7.19 -4.51
CA ILE A 58 -1.22 8.39 -5.16
C ILE A 58 -1.99 8.65 -6.46
N ASN A 59 -2.11 9.93 -6.82
CA ASN A 59 -2.51 10.29 -8.17
C ASN A 59 -1.30 10.21 -9.09
N LEU A 60 -1.19 9.11 -9.83
CA LEU A 60 -0.06 8.80 -10.70
C LEU A 60 0.28 9.93 -11.68
N TYR A 61 -0.74 10.63 -12.20
CA TYR A 61 -0.57 11.65 -13.25
C TYR A 61 0.05 12.96 -12.76
N ASN A 62 0.15 13.16 -11.45
CA ASN A 62 0.75 14.35 -10.87
C ASN A 62 2.30 14.27 -10.80
N TYR A 63 2.89 13.14 -11.18
CA TYR A 63 4.32 12.88 -11.00
C TYR A 63 4.96 12.36 -12.28
N ASN A 64 6.21 12.74 -12.52
CA ASN A 64 7.04 12.05 -13.49
C ASN A 64 7.58 10.72 -12.92
N PRO A 65 8.02 9.78 -13.78
CA PRO A 65 8.53 8.49 -13.33
C PRO A 65 9.67 8.56 -12.31
N GLN A 66 10.55 9.55 -12.42
CA GLN A 66 11.69 9.73 -11.49
C GLN A 66 11.25 10.27 -10.13
N GLN A 67 10.15 11.02 -10.05
CA GLN A 67 9.56 11.45 -8.79
C GLN A 67 8.90 10.28 -8.07
N LEU A 68 8.19 9.42 -8.80
CA LEU A 68 7.55 8.24 -8.22
C LEU A 68 8.54 7.31 -7.53
N SER A 69 9.71 7.05 -8.14
CA SER A 69 10.73 6.19 -7.54
C SER A 69 11.31 6.78 -6.25
N ARG A 70 11.52 8.10 -6.19
CA ARG A 70 12.04 8.79 -4.99
C ARG A 70 11.04 8.76 -3.83
N ILE A 71 9.74 8.88 -4.12
CA ILE A 71 8.67 8.77 -3.12
C ILE A 71 8.71 7.38 -2.47
N THR A 72 8.92 6.33 -3.26
CA THR A 72 8.99 4.94 -2.77
C THR A 72 10.29 4.66 -2.00
N LEU A 73 11.44 5.13 -2.49
CA LEU A 73 12.74 4.89 -1.86
C LEU A 73 12.85 5.55 -0.48
N SER A 74 12.19 6.69 -0.26
CA SER A 74 12.17 7.36 1.05
C SER A 74 11.60 6.50 2.19
N LEU A 75 10.89 5.39 1.90
CA LEU A 75 10.42 4.45 2.93
C LEU A 75 11.29 3.20 3.07
N MET A 76 12.04 2.84 2.03
CA MET A 76 12.83 1.61 2.00
C MET A 76 14.30 1.86 2.37
N SER A 77 14.65 3.11 2.68
CA SER A 77 15.98 3.51 3.13
C SER A 77 15.91 4.15 4.52
N PHE A 78 15.84 3.34 5.57
CA PHE A 78 16.26 3.76 6.91
C PHE A 78 17.11 2.65 7.56
N SER A 79 18.32 3.07 7.94
CA SER A 79 19.44 2.44 8.66
C SER A 79 19.72 0.95 8.48
#